data_AF-A0A5F5PEG5-F1
#
_entry.id   AF-A0A5F5PEG5-F1
#
_cell.length_a   1.000
_cell.length_b   1.000
_cell.length_c   1.000
_cell.angle_alpha   90.00
_cell.angle_beta   90.00
_cell.angle_gamma   90.00
#
_symmetry.space_group_name_H-M   'P 1'
#
loop_
_entity.id
_entity.type
_entity.pdbx_description
1 polymer ?
#
loop_
_entity_poly.entity_id
_entity_poly.type
_entity_poly.pdbx_seq_one_letter_code
_entity_poly.pdbx_strand_id
1 'polypeptide(L)'
;MRSLGALLLLLTACLAVRASPVPTPPADIQVQENFDLSRIYGKWFLVAMGSTCPWLKKIKDRMTISTLVLGEGATDGEISTTSTRWRKGVCEEISGTYEKTDTKGKFRYHKSKWNLSIESYVVQTNYDEYAIFLSKKFSRRHGPTITAKLYGRDRQLRESLLDTFREVALGVGIPGDSIVTLADRGECVPGEQEPEPMPFSRARRAVLPQEEEGSAAGQLTPEFSKKEDSCQLDHAEGPCLGMISRYFYNGTSMACETFQYGGCLGNGNNFASEKECLQTCRTVAACNLPIVQGPCRAFIRLWAFDAAQGKCVLFTYGGCRGNGNKFYSEKECKEYCGIPGDGDEELLRFSG
;
A
#
# COMPACT_ATOMS: atom_id res chain seq x y z
N MET A 1 -1.62 42.87 70.43
CA MET A 1 -1.37 41.43 70.29
C MET A 1 -1.47 41.09 68.81
N ARG A 2 -0.33 40.75 68.19
CA ARG A 2 -0.17 40.49 66.75
C ARG A 2 -0.18 38.97 66.48
N SER A 3 -0.67 38.58 65.31
CA SER A 3 -0.39 37.30 64.60
C SER A 3 -1.04 36.04 65.20
N LEU A 4 -1.52 35.03 64.47
CA LEU A 4 -1.33 34.58 63.08
C LEU A 4 -2.66 34.04 62.51
N GLY A 5 -3.06 34.50 61.32
CA GLY A 5 -3.99 33.76 60.47
C GLY A 5 -3.18 32.89 59.51
N ALA A 6 -3.31 31.56 59.61
CA ALA A 6 -2.65 30.62 58.71
C ALA A 6 -3.38 30.60 57.35
N LEU A 7 -2.74 31.13 56.31
CA LEU A 7 -3.19 31.02 54.93
C LEU A 7 -2.54 29.78 54.31
N LEU A 8 -3.30 28.71 54.09
CA LEU A 8 -2.86 27.55 53.31
C LEU A 8 -2.88 27.93 51.81
N LEU A 9 -1.70 28.17 51.22
CA LEU A 9 -1.52 28.28 49.78
C LEU A 9 -1.41 26.88 49.18
N LEU A 10 -2.50 26.39 48.58
CA LEU A 10 -2.48 25.23 47.69
C LEU A 10 -1.87 25.65 46.35
N LEU A 11 -0.58 25.34 46.15
CA LEU A 11 0.07 25.41 44.85
C LEU A 11 -0.43 24.26 43.97
N THR A 12 -1.43 24.54 43.13
CA THR A 12 -1.79 23.67 42.01
C THR A 12 -0.68 23.75 40.96
N ALA A 13 0.15 22.70 40.92
CA ALA A 13 1.08 22.49 39.83
C ALA A 13 0.30 22.17 38.55
N CYS A 14 -0.01 23.20 37.76
CA CYS A 14 -0.43 23.02 36.38
C CYS A 14 0.74 22.41 35.60
N LEU A 15 0.73 21.09 35.42
CA LEU A 15 1.51 20.43 34.39
C LEU A 15 0.99 20.96 33.03
N ALA A 16 1.59 22.04 32.56
CA ALA A 16 1.46 22.46 31.18
C ALA A 16 2.02 21.32 30.32
N VAL A 17 1.12 20.51 29.76
CA VAL A 17 1.44 19.57 28.70
C VAL A 17 2.04 20.42 27.57
N ARG A 18 3.37 20.40 27.46
CA ARG A 18 4.07 21.00 26.32
C ARG A 18 3.62 20.22 25.10
N ALA A 19 2.73 20.81 24.31
CA ALA A 19 2.51 20.34 22.94
C ALA A 19 3.88 20.39 22.24
N SER A 20 4.35 19.24 21.76
CA SER A 20 5.59 19.17 20.98
C SER A 20 5.55 20.21 19.85
N PRO A 21 6.62 20.98 19.62
CA PRO A 21 6.66 21.93 18.52
C PRO A 21 6.35 21.20 17.22
N VAL A 22 5.36 21.68 16.47
CA VAL A 22 5.07 21.15 15.13
C VAL A 22 6.25 21.52 14.24
N PRO A 23 6.95 20.55 13.62
CA PRO A 23 8.06 20.85 12.73
C PRO A 23 7.58 21.77 11.60
N THR A 24 8.25 22.90 11.43
CA THR A 24 8.04 23.78 10.27
C THR A 24 8.42 23.01 9.00
N PRO A 25 7.54 22.92 8.00
CA PRO A 25 7.84 22.27 6.73
C PRO A 25 9.09 22.89 6.07
N PRO A 26 9.90 22.11 5.32
CA PRO A 26 11.08 22.62 4.63
C PRO A 26 10.71 23.77 3.71
N ALA A 27 11.56 24.81 3.64
CA ALA A 27 11.27 26.02 2.86
C ALA A 27 11.13 25.73 1.36
N ASP A 28 11.99 24.87 0.82
CA ASP A 28 12.01 24.50 -0.60
C ASP A 28 11.83 22.99 -0.78
N ILE A 29 10.88 22.59 -1.64
CA ILE A 29 10.62 21.18 -1.98
C ILE A 29 11.04 21.02 -3.43
N GLN A 30 12.02 20.16 -3.67
CA GLN A 30 12.49 19.85 -5.01
C GLN A 30 11.46 18.98 -5.74
N VAL A 31 11.07 19.42 -6.94
CA VAL A 31 10.26 18.63 -7.87
C VAL A 31 11.15 17.66 -8.64
N GLN A 32 10.57 16.59 -9.17
CA GLN A 32 11.30 15.69 -10.06
C GLN A 32 11.84 16.43 -11.29
N GLU A 33 13.11 16.20 -11.60
CA GLU A 33 13.73 16.70 -12.82
C GLU A 33 13.07 16.10 -14.07
N ASN A 34 13.02 16.89 -15.15
CA ASN A 34 12.44 16.47 -16.44
C ASN A 34 11.01 15.93 -16.33
N PHE A 35 10.22 16.46 -15.39
CA PHE A 35 8.85 16.04 -15.20
C PHE A 35 7.99 16.23 -16.46
N ASP A 36 7.46 15.12 -16.97
CA ASP A 36 6.47 15.10 -18.05
C ASP A 36 5.04 15.06 -17.48
N LEU A 37 4.30 16.14 -17.72
CA LEU A 37 2.91 16.26 -17.28
C LEU A 37 1.98 15.30 -18.01
N SER A 38 2.23 15.02 -19.30
CA SER A 38 1.31 14.18 -20.08
C SER A 38 1.27 12.74 -19.56
N ARG A 39 2.40 12.24 -19.06
CA ARG A 39 2.55 10.88 -18.53
C ARG A 39 1.96 10.67 -17.14
N ILE A 40 1.75 11.75 -16.37
CA ILE A 40 1.17 11.62 -15.01
C ILE A 40 -0.35 11.43 -15.04
N TYR A 41 -1.00 11.71 -16.17
CA TYR A 41 -2.46 11.60 -16.28
C TYR A 41 -2.96 10.16 -16.11
N GLY A 42 -4.29 10.06 -15.97
CA GLY A 42 -4.99 8.80 -15.77
C GLY A 42 -5.16 8.46 -14.29
N LYS A 43 -5.40 7.16 -14.05
CA LYS A 43 -5.84 6.63 -12.76
C LYS A 43 -4.65 6.27 -11.86
N TRP A 44 -4.83 6.53 -10.57
CA TRP A 44 -3.88 6.28 -9.50
C TRP A 44 -4.61 5.83 -8.23
N PHE A 45 -3.96 5.03 -7.40
CA PHE A 45 -4.44 4.58 -6.10
C PHE A 45 -3.60 5.21 -4.99
N LEU A 46 -4.23 5.88 -4.03
CA LEU A 46 -3.54 6.33 -2.84
C LEU A 46 -3.26 5.13 -1.94
N VAL A 47 -2.01 4.67 -1.89
CA VAL A 47 -1.59 3.46 -1.16
C VAL A 47 -1.08 3.79 0.24
N ALA A 48 -0.34 4.89 0.38
CA ALA A 48 0.16 5.34 1.68
C ALA A 48 0.13 6.86 1.80
N MET A 49 0.08 7.37 3.03
CA MET A 49 0.10 8.80 3.28
C MET A 49 0.71 9.14 4.63
N GLY A 50 1.19 10.37 4.76
CA GLY A 50 1.61 10.93 6.05
C GLY A 50 1.34 12.42 6.11
N SER A 51 1.15 12.98 7.31
CA SER A 51 0.86 14.41 7.44
C SER A 51 1.24 15.02 8.78
N THR A 52 1.66 16.29 8.76
CA THR A 52 1.75 17.12 9.98
C THR A 52 0.43 17.80 10.34
N CYS A 53 -0.61 17.69 9.49
CA CYS A 53 -1.91 18.29 9.76
C CYS A 53 -2.64 17.58 10.92
N PRO A 54 -2.98 18.28 12.02
CA PRO A 54 -3.58 17.65 13.20
C PRO A 54 -4.90 16.92 12.91
N TRP A 55 -5.72 17.47 12.02
CA TRP A 55 -6.98 16.82 11.64
C TRP A 55 -6.74 15.53 10.86
N LEU A 56 -5.78 15.54 9.93
CA LEU A 56 -5.50 14.38 9.09
C LEU A 56 -4.88 13.25 9.91
N LYS A 57 -4.01 13.58 10.89
CA LYS A 57 -3.50 12.63 11.89
C LYS A 57 -4.61 11.89 12.66
N LYS A 58 -5.71 12.58 12.99
CA LYS A 58 -6.83 12.00 13.76
C LYS A 58 -7.71 11.03 12.96
N ILE A 59 -7.74 11.16 11.64
CA ILE A 59 -8.61 10.34 10.79
C ILE A 59 -7.86 9.33 9.94
N LYS A 60 -6.52 9.37 9.93
CA LYS A 60 -5.65 8.56 9.07
C LYS A 60 -5.99 7.06 9.12
N ASP A 61 -6.31 6.51 10.30
CA ASP A 61 -6.58 5.07 10.49
C ASP A 61 -7.97 4.65 9.99
N ARG A 62 -8.84 5.63 9.69
CA ARG A 62 -10.16 5.39 9.07
C ARG A 62 -10.11 5.55 7.55
N MET A 63 -8.97 5.97 7.02
CA MET A 63 -8.79 6.12 5.59
C MET A 63 -8.42 4.77 4.98
N THR A 64 -8.98 4.50 3.82
CA THR A 64 -8.71 3.33 3.00
C THR A 64 -8.12 3.80 1.69
N ILE A 65 -7.60 2.86 0.90
CA ILE A 65 -7.16 3.16 -0.45
C ILE A 65 -8.28 3.89 -1.20
N SER A 66 -7.92 4.98 -1.86
CA SER A 66 -8.83 5.83 -2.64
C SER A 66 -8.27 6.02 -4.03
N THR A 67 -9.15 6.15 -5.01
CA THR A 67 -8.75 6.44 -6.38
C THR A 67 -8.49 7.92 -6.55
N LEU A 68 -7.56 8.28 -7.43
CA LEU A 68 -7.34 9.60 -7.98
C LEU A 68 -7.25 9.46 -9.51
N VAL A 69 -8.05 10.22 -10.24
CA VAL A 69 -7.95 10.38 -11.68
C VAL A 69 -7.46 11.79 -11.96
N LEU A 70 -6.35 11.89 -12.68
CA LEU A 70 -5.78 13.15 -13.16
C LEU A 70 -6.07 13.30 -14.65
N GLY A 71 -6.50 14.48 -15.06
CA GLY A 71 -6.76 14.78 -16.47
C GLY A 71 -6.56 16.25 -16.79
N GLU A 72 -6.82 16.60 -18.04
CA GLU A 72 -6.81 17.99 -18.49
C GLU A 72 -7.92 18.79 -17.77
N GLY A 73 -7.61 20.04 -17.43
CA GLY A 73 -8.57 20.97 -16.86
C GLY A 73 -9.47 21.59 -17.92
N ALA A 74 -10.30 22.57 -17.52
CA ALA A 74 -11.14 23.29 -18.47
C ALA A 74 -10.33 24.23 -19.37
N THR A 75 -9.14 24.61 -18.93
CA THR A 75 -8.17 25.41 -19.67
C THR A 75 -6.80 24.74 -19.70
N ASP A 76 -5.95 25.13 -20.65
CA ASP A 76 -4.57 24.62 -20.76
C ASP A 76 -3.72 24.88 -19.51
N GLY A 77 -4.11 25.86 -18.68
CA GLY A 77 -3.47 26.18 -17.41
C GLY A 77 -3.93 25.31 -16.24
N GLU A 78 -4.86 24.38 -16.45
CA GLU A 78 -5.53 23.63 -15.38
C GLU A 78 -5.36 22.12 -15.50
N ILE A 79 -5.52 21.45 -14.36
CA ILE A 79 -5.56 19.99 -14.21
C ILE A 79 -6.84 19.64 -13.47
N SER A 80 -7.63 18.75 -14.06
CA SER A 80 -8.78 18.16 -13.40
C SER A 80 -8.33 17.02 -12.48
N THR A 81 -8.90 16.96 -11.29
CA THR A 81 -8.67 15.91 -10.31
C THR A 81 -9.99 15.38 -9.80
N THR A 82 -10.18 14.06 -9.85
CA THR A 82 -11.35 13.37 -9.31
C THR A 82 -10.89 12.25 -8.40
N SER A 83 -11.34 12.25 -7.16
CA SER A 83 -11.00 11.21 -6.19
C SER A 83 -12.25 10.52 -5.65
N THR A 84 -12.26 9.19 -5.69
CA THR A 84 -13.35 8.37 -5.14
C THR A 84 -12.86 7.59 -3.94
N ARG A 85 -13.69 7.50 -2.90
CA ARG A 85 -13.37 6.77 -1.67
C ARG A 85 -14.62 6.30 -0.93
N TRP A 86 -14.48 5.21 -0.19
CA TRP A 86 -15.47 4.81 0.79
C TRP A 86 -15.50 5.76 1.99
N ARG A 87 -16.69 6.22 2.37
CA ARG A 87 -16.89 6.92 3.64
C ARG A 87 -18.27 6.61 4.21
N LYS A 88 -18.28 6.01 5.40
CA LYS A 88 -19.53 5.59 6.10
C LYS A 88 -20.45 4.73 5.21
N GLY A 89 -19.89 3.78 4.47
CA GLY A 89 -20.65 2.87 3.60
C GLY A 89 -21.15 3.45 2.29
N VAL A 90 -20.80 4.71 1.98
CA VAL A 90 -21.14 5.36 0.71
C VAL A 90 -19.87 5.69 -0.05
N CYS A 91 -19.88 5.48 -1.36
CA CYS A 91 -18.83 5.99 -2.23
C CYS A 91 -18.95 7.51 -2.40
N GLU A 92 -18.01 8.26 -1.83
CA GLU A 92 -17.90 9.71 -2.05
C GLU A 92 -16.97 10.00 -3.21
N GLU A 93 -17.43 10.83 -4.15
CA GLU A 93 -16.59 11.46 -5.17
C GLU A 93 -16.26 12.90 -4.76
N ILE A 94 -15.01 13.28 -4.93
CA ILE A 94 -14.52 14.64 -4.69
C ILE A 94 -13.73 15.08 -5.92
N SER A 95 -14.26 16.08 -6.61
CA SER A 95 -13.61 16.69 -7.76
C SER A 95 -13.05 18.06 -7.42
N GLY A 96 -11.94 18.43 -8.06
CA GLY A 96 -11.27 19.70 -7.88
C GLY A 96 -10.35 20.03 -9.05
N THR A 97 -10.05 21.32 -9.19
CA THR A 97 -9.20 21.83 -10.27
C THR A 97 -7.94 22.42 -9.67
N TYR A 98 -6.78 21.99 -10.17
CA TYR A 98 -5.48 22.56 -9.82
C TYR A 98 -4.98 23.44 -10.97
N GLU A 99 -4.35 24.55 -10.62
CA GLU A 99 -3.65 25.43 -11.54
C GLU A 99 -2.22 24.95 -11.73
N LYS A 100 -1.76 24.92 -12.98
CA LYS A 100 -0.35 24.72 -13.33
C LYS A 100 0.44 25.95 -12.93
N THR A 101 1.67 25.74 -12.49
CA THR A 101 2.60 26.84 -12.20
C THR A 101 3.70 26.89 -13.25
N ASP A 102 4.51 27.93 -13.18
CA ASP A 102 5.72 28.16 -13.95
C ASP A 102 6.80 27.07 -13.72
N THR A 103 6.65 26.26 -12.66
CA THR A 103 7.48 25.08 -12.41
C THR A 103 6.73 23.79 -12.75
N LYS A 104 7.24 23.01 -13.71
CA LYS A 104 6.69 21.69 -14.04
C LYS A 104 6.76 20.76 -12.82
N GLY A 105 5.68 20.01 -12.57
CA GLY A 105 5.55 19.16 -11.38
C GLY A 105 5.11 19.89 -10.12
N LYS A 106 4.92 21.22 -10.17
CA LYS A 106 4.32 22.01 -9.10
C LYS A 106 2.96 22.54 -9.52
N PHE A 107 1.97 22.32 -8.67
CA PHE A 107 0.57 22.69 -8.89
C PHE A 107 0.01 23.47 -7.70
N ARG A 108 -0.93 24.35 -7.97
CA ARG A 108 -1.59 25.17 -6.95
C ARG A 108 -3.08 24.88 -6.92
N TYR A 109 -3.62 24.73 -5.73
CA TYR A 109 -5.05 24.65 -5.50
C TYR A 109 -5.46 25.75 -4.55
N HIS A 110 -6.38 26.60 -4.99
CA HIS A 110 -6.89 27.69 -4.18
C HIS A 110 -8.41 27.56 -3.98
N LYS A 111 -8.86 27.70 -2.74
CA LYS A 111 -10.28 27.79 -2.38
C LYS A 111 -10.53 29.13 -1.71
N SER A 112 -11.01 30.10 -2.48
CA SER A 112 -11.24 31.48 -2.04
C SER A 112 -12.19 31.56 -0.84
N LYS A 113 -13.26 30.74 -0.82
CA LYS A 113 -14.24 30.69 0.29
C LYS A 113 -13.61 30.37 1.66
N TRP A 114 -12.49 29.65 1.68
CA TRP A 114 -11.82 29.22 2.91
C TRP A 114 -10.47 29.91 3.12
N ASN A 115 -10.09 30.80 2.20
CA ASN A 115 -8.75 31.37 2.07
C ASN A 115 -7.65 30.32 2.29
N LEU A 116 -7.83 29.18 1.60
CA LEU A 116 -6.99 28.00 1.70
C LEU A 116 -6.20 27.88 0.41
N SER A 117 -4.87 27.82 0.55
CA SER A 117 -3.97 27.55 -0.56
C SER A 117 -3.20 26.27 -0.30
N ILE A 118 -3.18 25.38 -1.28
CA ILE A 118 -2.39 24.16 -1.26
C ILE A 118 -1.43 24.23 -2.45
N GLU A 119 -0.16 23.98 -2.18
CA GLU A 119 0.86 23.79 -3.21
C GLU A 119 1.27 22.32 -3.19
N SER A 120 1.12 21.65 -4.33
CA SER A 120 1.43 20.23 -4.51
C SER A 120 2.63 20.06 -5.43
N TYR A 121 3.51 19.13 -5.09
CA TYR A 121 4.78 18.88 -5.74
C TYR A 121 4.88 17.40 -6.05
N VAL A 122 5.14 17.05 -7.31
CA VAL A 122 5.51 15.69 -7.69
C VAL A 122 7.01 15.57 -7.51
N VAL A 123 7.41 14.88 -6.44
CA VAL A 123 8.83 14.82 -6.05
C VAL A 123 9.53 13.60 -6.64
N GLN A 124 8.78 12.53 -6.92
CA GLN A 124 9.33 11.31 -7.52
C GLN A 124 8.22 10.50 -8.19
N THR A 125 8.46 10.00 -9.39
CA THR A 125 7.56 9.15 -10.16
C THR A 125 8.32 8.53 -11.34
N ASN A 126 7.99 7.28 -11.65
CA ASN A 126 8.35 6.65 -12.92
C ASN A 126 7.17 6.58 -13.90
N TYR A 127 6.06 7.26 -13.59
CA TYR A 127 4.80 7.35 -14.35
C TYR A 127 3.98 6.05 -14.45
N ASP A 128 4.66 4.91 -14.51
CA ASP A 128 4.07 3.62 -14.88
C ASP A 128 3.82 2.71 -13.66
N GLU A 129 4.43 3.00 -12.51
CA GLU A 129 4.28 2.18 -11.28
C GLU A 129 3.84 3.04 -10.09
N TYR A 130 4.54 4.15 -9.82
CA TYR A 130 4.28 4.95 -8.62
C TYR A 130 4.52 6.46 -8.82
N ALA A 131 3.97 7.24 -7.90
CA ALA A 131 4.27 8.66 -7.76
C ALA A 131 4.15 9.13 -6.31
N ILE A 132 5.10 9.93 -5.85
CA ILE A 132 5.10 10.55 -4.52
C ILE A 132 4.78 12.03 -4.68
N PHE A 133 3.72 12.44 -4.00
CA PHE A 133 3.23 13.82 -4.00
C PHE A 133 3.44 14.41 -2.60
N LEU A 134 4.08 15.57 -2.52
CA LEU A 134 4.11 16.39 -1.32
C LEU A 134 3.15 17.56 -1.48
N SER A 135 2.43 17.92 -0.43
CA SER A 135 1.49 19.03 -0.46
C SER A 135 1.63 19.91 0.77
N LYS A 136 1.97 21.18 0.56
CA LYS A 136 1.99 22.23 1.58
C LYS A 136 0.65 22.91 1.60
N LYS A 137 0.01 22.92 2.77
CA LYS A 137 -1.25 23.60 3.01
C LYS A 137 -1.01 24.82 3.89
N PHE A 138 -1.38 25.99 3.36
CA PHE A 138 -1.33 27.28 4.04
C PHE A 138 -2.73 27.66 4.51
N SER A 139 -2.89 27.89 5.81
CA SER A 139 -4.14 28.32 6.44
C SER A 139 -3.85 29.49 7.38
N ARG A 140 -4.79 30.42 7.53
CA ARG A 140 -4.66 31.49 8.54
C ARG A 140 -4.89 31.01 9.97
N ARG A 141 -5.60 29.89 10.17
CA ARG A 141 -5.98 29.39 11.50
C ARG A 141 -4.90 28.52 12.16
N HIS A 142 -4.05 27.89 11.36
CA HIS A 142 -3.01 26.97 11.81
C HIS A 142 -1.78 27.19 10.93
N GLY A 143 -0.58 26.99 11.47
CA GLY A 143 0.67 27.08 10.70
C GLY A 143 0.69 26.17 9.47
N PRO A 144 1.63 26.38 8.55
CA PRO A 144 1.74 25.56 7.34
C PRO A 144 1.88 24.08 7.71
N THR A 145 1.11 23.23 7.02
CA THR A 145 1.15 21.79 7.22
C THR A 145 1.62 21.11 5.94
N ILE A 146 2.29 19.98 6.07
CA ILE A 146 2.77 19.19 4.95
C ILE A 146 2.09 17.82 4.97
N THR A 147 1.75 17.31 3.79
CA THR A 147 1.16 15.99 3.60
C THR A 147 1.91 15.30 2.47
N ALA A 148 2.40 14.10 2.72
CA ALA A 148 2.99 13.21 1.73
C ALA A 148 1.96 12.15 1.35
N LYS A 149 1.91 11.80 0.07
CA LYS A 149 1.05 10.76 -0.47
C LYS A 149 1.82 9.90 -1.46
N LEU A 150 1.72 8.59 -1.31
CA LEU A 150 2.21 7.61 -2.26
C LEU A 150 1.04 7.12 -3.11
N TYR A 151 1.16 7.34 -4.41
CA TYR A 151 0.24 6.83 -5.41
C TYR A 151 0.87 5.65 -6.15
N GLY A 152 0.08 4.61 -6.39
CA GLY A 152 0.43 3.49 -7.26
C GLY A 152 -0.47 3.43 -8.48
N ARG A 153 0.04 2.92 -9.61
CA ARG A 153 -0.83 2.47 -10.71
C ARG A 153 -1.64 1.22 -10.32
N ASP A 154 -1.15 0.48 -9.33
CA ASP A 154 -1.84 -0.61 -8.65
C ASP A 154 -2.13 -0.28 -7.17
N ARG A 155 -3.07 -1.02 -6.58
CA ARG A 155 -3.44 -0.91 -5.15
C ARG A 155 -2.42 -1.55 -4.21
N GLN A 156 -1.53 -2.38 -4.73
CA GLN A 156 -0.44 -3.00 -3.98
C GLN A 156 0.89 -2.61 -4.64
N LEU A 157 1.78 -2.04 -3.85
CA LEU A 157 3.13 -1.66 -4.26
C LEU A 157 4.15 -2.50 -3.48
N ARG A 158 5.34 -2.67 -4.06
CA ARG A 158 6.47 -3.34 -3.40
C ARG A 158 6.88 -2.61 -2.12
N GLU A 159 7.35 -3.35 -1.11
CA GLU A 159 7.76 -2.79 0.18
C GLU A 159 8.87 -1.75 0.04
N SER A 160 9.80 -1.94 -0.89
CA SER A 160 10.85 -0.96 -1.17
C SER A 160 10.31 0.42 -1.59
N LEU A 161 9.14 0.50 -2.23
CA LEU A 161 8.49 1.79 -2.51
C LEU A 161 7.81 2.38 -1.27
N LEU A 162 7.29 1.54 -0.37
CA LEU A 162 6.76 2.00 0.92
C LEU A 162 7.88 2.55 1.80
N ASP A 163 9.05 1.92 1.78
CA ASP A 163 10.25 2.40 2.49
C ASP A 163 10.77 3.69 1.88
N THR A 164 10.89 3.76 0.55
CA THR A 164 11.24 5.00 -0.17
C THR A 164 10.27 6.13 0.20
N PHE A 165 8.97 5.85 0.22
CA PHE A 165 7.97 6.83 0.64
C PHE A 165 8.14 7.27 2.10
N ARG A 166 8.44 6.33 2.99
CA ARG A 166 8.69 6.62 4.41
C ARG A 166 9.90 7.54 4.57
N GLU A 167 11.00 7.26 3.87
CA GLU A 167 12.20 8.12 3.87
C GLU A 167 11.88 9.53 3.38
N VAL A 168 11.17 9.67 2.24
CA VAL A 168 10.76 10.97 1.71
C VAL A 168 9.86 11.73 2.70
N ALA A 169 8.89 11.06 3.32
CA ALA A 169 7.98 11.68 4.28
C ALA A 169 8.70 12.14 5.56
N LEU A 170 9.60 11.30 6.11
CA LEU A 170 10.45 11.64 7.25
C LEU A 170 11.37 12.81 6.92
N GLY A 171 11.98 12.81 5.72
CA GLY A 171 12.89 13.86 5.25
C GLY A 171 12.26 15.24 5.17
N VAL A 172 10.93 15.32 5.03
CA VAL A 172 10.18 16.60 5.04
C VAL A 172 9.50 16.92 6.37
N GLY A 173 9.87 16.21 7.44
CA GLY A 173 9.44 16.48 8.81
C GLY A 173 8.08 15.89 9.19
N ILE A 174 7.55 14.93 8.44
CA ILE A 174 6.37 14.16 8.86
C ILE A 174 6.86 13.09 9.84
N PRO A 175 6.34 13.05 11.09
CA PRO A 175 6.80 12.05 12.05
C PRO A 175 6.30 10.65 11.66
N GLY A 176 7.11 9.62 11.93
CA GLY A 176 6.84 8.24 11.50
C GLY A 176 5.52 7.68 12.00
N ASP A 177 5.13 8.04 13.23
CA ASP A 177 3.82 7.70 13.82
C ASP A 177 2.62 8.30 13.07
N SER A 178 2.87 9.23 12.14
CA SER A 178 1.85 9.93 11.36
C SER A 178 1.88 9.50 9.88
N ILE A 179 2.67 8.48 9.54
CA ILE A 179 2.73 7.80 8.24
C ILE A 179 1.92 6.51 8.34
N VAL A 180 1.06 6.24 7.37
CA VAL A 180 0.18 5.07 7.36
C VAL A 180 0.08 4.48 5.95
N THR A 181 0.15 3.16 5.86
CA THR A 181 -0.26 2.40 4.67
C THR A 181 -1.76 2.14 4.77
N LEU A 182 -2.49 2.48 3.72
CA LEU A 182 -3.95 2.44 3.72
C LEU A 182 -4.46 1.03 3.46
N ALA A 183 -5.52 0.64 4.17
CA ALA A 183 -6.17 -0.64 3.95
C ALA A 183 -6.92 -0.65 2.61
N ASP A 184 -6.76 -1.72 1.84
CA ASP A 184 -7.50 -1.95 0.60
C ASP A 184 -8.93 -2.43 0.91
N ARG A 185 -9.93 -1.64 0.53
CA ARG A 185 -11.36 -2.01 0.61
C ARG A 185 -12.00 -2.16 -0.76
N GLY A 186 -11.18 -2.32 -1.80
CA GLY A 186 -11.65 -2.25 -3.17
C GLY A 186 -11.93 -0.83 -3.63
N GLU A 187 -12.17 -0.72 -4.93
CA GLU A 187 -12.67 0.50 -5.52
C GLU A 187 -14.16 0.66 -5.21
N CYS A 188 -14.62 1.91 -5.33
CA CYS A 188 -16.04 2.21 -5.27
C CYS A 188 -16.41 3.06 -6.48
N VAL A 189 -17.60 2.82 -7.02
CA VAL A 189 -18.18 3.67 -8.06
C VAL A 189 -19.21 4.60 -7.40
N PRO A 190 -19.19 5.91 -7.70
CA PRO A 190 -20.19 6.83 -7.17
C PRO A 190 -21.61 6.35 -7.50
N GLY A 191 -22.43 6.18 -6.47
CA GLY A 191 -23.78 5.60 -6.58
C GLY A 191 -23.92 4.19 -5.99
N GLU A 192 -22.82 3.49 -5.70
CA GLU A 192 -22.84 2.22 -4.98
C GLU A 192 -22.96 2.40 -3.46
N GLN A 193 -23.73 1.52 -2.82
CA GLN A 193 -23.79 1.38 -1.35
C GLN A 193 -22.99 0.13 -0.95
N GLU A 194 -22.22 0.22 0.13
CA GLU A 194 -21.53 -0.94 0.70
C GLU A 194 -22.60 -1.99 1.05
N PRO A 195 -22.48 -3.26 0.62
CA PRO A 195 -23.49 -4.27 0.89
C PRO A 195 -23.73 -4.36 2.39
N GLU A 196 -25.01 -4.28 2.82
CA GLU A 196 -25.34 -4.36 4.24
C GLU A 196 -24.71 -5.61 4.86
N PRO A 197 -24.09 -5.51 6.05
CA PRO A 197 -23.59 -6.68 6.73
C PRO A 197 -24.76 -7.60 7.03
N MET A 198 -24.83 -8.71 6.29
CA MET A 198 -25.71 -9.84 6.63
C MET A 198 -25.49 -10.18 8.11
N PRO A 199 -26.55 -10.41 8.90
CA PRO A 199 -26.43 -10.58 10.34
C PRO A 199 -25.58 -11.81 10.64
N PHE A 200 -24.34 -11.57 11.07
CA PHE A 200 -23.45 -12.63 11.54
C PHE A 200 -24.02 -13.25 12.82
N SER A 201 -24.28 -14.55 12.77
CA SER A 201 -24.41 -15.38 13.97
C SER A 201 -23.12 -15.28 14.78
N ARG A 202 -23.26 -14.87 16.04
CA ARG A 202 -22.18 -14.66 17.01
C ARG A 202 -21.27 -15.88 17.15
N ALA A 203 -20.00 -15.73 16.80
CA ALA A 203 -18.92 -16.54 17.36
C ALA A 203 -18.21 -15.76 18.48
N ARG A 204 -17.92 -16.46 19.59
CA ARG A 204 -17.37 -15.89 20.83
C ARG A 204 -15.94 -15.38 20.65
N ARG A 205 -15.63 -14.34 21.43
CA ARG A 205 -14.38 -13.58 21.50
C ARG A 205 -13.29 -14.38 22.24
N ALA A 206 -12.06 -14.36 21.73
CA ALA A 206 -10.86 -14.64 22.50
C ALA A 206 -9.92 -13.42 22.46
N VAL A 207 -9.16 -13.25 23.54
CA VAL A 207 -8.54 -12.02 24.05
C VAL A 207 -7.06 -11.95 23.63
N LEU A 208 -6.59 -10.75 23.25
CA LEU A 208 -5.18 -10.38 23.09
C LEU A 208 -4.59 -9.89 24.44
N PRO A 209 -3.27 -10.07 24.67
CA PRO A 209 -2.35 -8.91 24.82
C PRO A 209 -0.99 -9.12 24.06
N GLN A 210 -0.43 -8.12 23.35
CA GLN A 210 0.59 -7.11 23.76
C GLN A 210 1.95 -7.72 24.21
N GLU A 211 3.17 -7.27 23.85
CA GLU A 211 3.77 -6.28 22.92
C GLU A 211 5.34 -6.42 23.02
N GLU A 212 6.09 -5.82 22.07
CA GLU A 212 7.53 -5.41 22.13
C GLU A 212 8.66 -6.45 21.84
N GLU A 213 9.84 -6.13 21.29
CA GLU A 213 10.46 -5.06 20.47
C GLU A 213 11.89 -5.57 20.14
N GLY A 214 12.55 -5.03 19.09
CA GLY A 214 14.03 -5.06 18.93
C GLY A 214 14.52 -5.90 17.75
N SER A 215 14.90 -5.35 16.58
CA SER A 215 16.16 -4.63 16.24
C SER A 215 17.41 -5.55 16.37
N ALA A 216 18.40 -5.67 15.47
CA ALA A 216 18.86 -4.77 14.41
C ALA A 216 19.83 -5.49 13.41
N ALA A 217 19.93 -4.88 12.22
CA ALA A 217 21.14 -4.64 11.39
C ALA A 217 21.94 -5.79 10.73
N GLY A 218 22.18 -5.63 9.40
CA GLY A 218 23.22 -6.37 8.68
C GLY A 218 23.19 -6.31 7.15
N GLN A 219 23.58 -5.15 6.59
CA GLN A 219 23.87 -4.74 5.20
C GLN A 219 24.21 -5.79 4.09
N LEU A 220 23.39 -5.74 3.03
CA LEU A 220 23.59 -5.72 1.55
C LEU A 220 24.86 -6.29 0.86
N THR A 221 24.62 -7.18 -0.12
CA THR A 221 25.07 -7.17 -1.54
C THR A 221 24.72 -8.53 -2.22
N PRO A 222 24.73 -8.66 -3.56
CA PRO A 222 23.89 -8.04 -4.60
C PRO A 222 22.60 -8.88 -4.87
N GLU A 223 21.50 -8.20 -5.19
CA GLU A 223 20.11 -8.63 -4.92
C GLU A 223 19.34 -9.36 -6.04
N PHE A 224 19.99 -9.80 -7.12
CA PHE A 224 19.29 -10.49 -8.22
C PHE A 224 19.59 -12.00 -8.35
N SER A 225 20.45 -12.59 -7.51
CA SER A 225 20.68 -14.05 -7.48
C SER A 225 20.22 -14.76 -6.20
N LYS A 226 20.02 -14.05 -5.08
CA LYS A 226 19.82 -14.71 -3.78
C LYS A 226 18.39 -15.23 -3.51
N LYS A 227 17.37 -14.66 -4.16
CA LYS A 227 15.96 -15.07 -3.91
C LYS A 227 15.58 -16.36 -4.63
N GLU A 228 16.05 -16.57 -5.87
CA GLU A 228 15.87 -17.85 -6.56
C GLU A 228 16.66 -18.98 -5.89
N ASP A 229 17.87 -18.69 -5.40
CA ASP A 229 18.65 -19.64 -4.59
C ASP A 229 17.90 -20.04 -3.31
N SER A 230 17.15 -19.12 -2.71
CA SER A 230 16.36 -19.38 -1.50
C SER A 230 15.25 -20.40 -1.75
N CYS A 231 14.63 -20.37 -2.93
CA CYS A 231 13.56 -21.30 -3.30
C CYS A 231 14.03 -22.75 -3.44
N GLN A 232 15.35 -22.99 -3.52
CA GLN A 232 15.96 -24.32 -3.60
C GLN A 232 16.39 -24.87 -2.24
N LEU A 233 16.38 -24.04 -1.19
CA LEU A 233 16.72 -24.46 0.17
C LEU A 233 15.54 -25.22 0.80
N ASP A 234 15.80 -26.13 1.73
CA ASP A 234 14.73 -26.64 2.61
C ASP A 234 14.22 -25.53 3.55
N HIS A 235 13.06 -25.72 4.19
CA HIS A 235 12.67 -24.81 5.26
C HIS A 235 13.60 -24.98 6.47
N ALA A 236 13.86 -23.89 7.17
CA ALA A 236 14.63 -23.91 8.40
C ALA A 236 13.83 -23.29 9.55
N GLU A 237 13.50 -24.11 10.55
CA GLU A 237 12.77 -23.66 11.74
C GLU A 237 13.61 -22.68 12.58
N GLY A 238 14.93 -22.83 12.55
CA GLY A 238 15.85 -22.07 13.40
C GLY A 238 15.86 -22.59 14.84
N PRO A 239 16.78 -22.09 15.69
CA PRO A 239 16.96 -22.61 17.05
C PRO A 239 15.96 -22.03 18.06
N CYS A 240 15.22 -20.98 17.70
CA CYS A 240 14.20 -20.43 18.57
C CYS A 240 12.96 -21.33 18.63
N LEU A 241 12.20 -21.25 19.72
CA LEU A 241 11.08 -22.16 20.02
C LEU A 241 9.70 -21.52 19.74
N GLY A 242 9.66 -20.50 18.89
CA GLY A 242 8.41 -19.90 18.43
C GLY A 242 7.59 -20.86 17.56
N MET A 243 6.27 -20.74 17.61
CA MET A 243 5.35 -21.50 16.75
C MET A 243 4.73 -20.59 15.70
N ILE A 244 5.56 -20.01 14.84
CA ILE A 244 5.13 -19.06 13.81
C ILE A 244 4.87 -19.83 12.51
N SER A 245 3.61 -19.92 12.09
CA SER A 245 3.29 -20.54 10.80
C SER A 245 3.80 -19.66 9.66
N ARG A 246 4.70 -20.24 8.85
CA ARG A 246 5.30 -19.61 7.67
C ARG A 246 5.14 -20.53 6.47
N TYR A 247 5.36 -20.00 5.28
CA TYR A 247 5.35 -20.76 4.03
C TYR A 247 6.78 -20.95 3.53
N PHE A 248 7.07 -22.12 2.97
CA PHE A 248 8.28 -22.37 2.20
C PHE A 248 7.89 -23.00 0.87
N TYR A 249 8.69 -22.75 -0.16
CA TYR A 249 8.54 -23.38 -1.45
C TYR A 249 9.16 -24.76 -1.43
N ASN A 250 8.34 -25.79 -1.61
CA ASN A 250 8.81 -27.15 -1.78
C ASN A 250 8.94 -27.44 -3.28
N GLY A 251 10.17 -27.49 -3.77
CA GLY A 251 10.46 -27.76 -5.19
C GLY A 251 10.02 -29.15 -5.66
N THR A 252 9.88 -30.11 -4.75
CA THR A 252 9.44 -31.49 -5.07
C THR A 252 7.93 -31.55 -5.31
N SER A 253 7.14 -30.95 -4.42
CA SER A 253 5.69 -30.85 -4.59
C SER A 253 5.26 -29.69 -5.49
N MET A 254 6.22 -28.83 -5.86
CA MET A 254 6.02 -27.57 -6.58
C MET A 254 4.93 -26.71 -5.94
N ALA A 255 4.91 -26.66 -4.61
CA ALA A 255 3.88 -26.02 -3.81
C ALA A 255 4.49 -25.20 -2.68
N CYS A 256 3.74 -24.19 -2.22
CA CYS A 256 4.08 -23.46 -1.00
C CYS A 256 3.42 -24.15 0.18
N GLU A 257 4.22 -24.75 1.03
CA GLU A 257 3.78 -25.54 2.18
C GLU A 257 4.02 -24.77 3.47
N THR A 258 3.19 -25.03 4.49
CA THR A 258 3.36 -24.40 5.79
C THR A 258 4.36 -25.16 6.65
N PHE A 259 5.25 -24.46 7.34
CA PHE A 259 6.13 -25.01 8.37
C PHE A 259 6.08 -24.16 9.64
N GLN A 260 6.62 -24.69 10.74
CA GLN A 260 6.75 -23.96 11.99
C GLN A 260 8.12 -23.28 12.04
N TYR A 261 8.11 -21.96 11.93
CA TYR A 261 9.30 -21.17 12.12
C TYR A 261 9.45 -20.77 13.59
N GLY A 262 10.61 -21.10 14.14
CA GLY A 262 11.04 -20.82 15.50
C GLY A 262 11.11 -19.34 15.86
N GLY A 263 11.11 -18.44 14.86
CA GLY A 263 11.08 -17.00 15.05
C GLY A 263 12.44 -16.31 15.03
N CYS A 264 13.54 -17.07 14.94
CA CYS A 264 14.86 -16.51 14.71
C CYS A 264 15.73 -17.42 13.83
N LEU A 265 16.74 -16.81 13.19
CA LEU A 265 17.60 -17.46 12.20
C LEU A 265 16.78 -18.15 11.09
N GLY A 266 17.17 -19.33 10.62
CA GLY A 266 16.56 -19.96 9.46
C GLY A 266 17.19 -19.49 8.15
N ASN A 267 16.47 -19.65 7.04
CA ASN A 267 16.96 -19.32 5.71
C ASN A 267 15.89 -18.58 4.88
N GLY A 268 16.26 -18.24 3.64
CA GLY A 268 15.41 -17.43 2.76
C GLY A 268 14.16 -18.15 2.22
N ASN A 269 14.03 -19.47 2.38
CA ASN A 269 12.81 -20.19 2.01
C ASN A 269 11.73 -20.06 3.09
N ASN A 270 11.39 -18.81 3.42
CA ASN A 270 10.54 -18.48 4.55
C ASN A 270 9.72 -17.22 4.21
N PHE A 271 8.45 -17.43 3.90
CA PHE A 271 7.51 -16.42 3.42
C PHE A 271 6.35 -16.27 4.40
N ALA A 272 5.82 -15.05 4.51
CA ALA A 272 4.71 -14.77 5.41
C ALA A 272 3.37 -15.26 4.86
N SER A 273 3.26 -15.44 3.53
CA SER A 273 2.04 -15.89 2.87
C SER A 273 2.31 -16.83 1.71
N GLU A 274 1.32 -17.67 1.39
CA GLU A 274 1.34 -18.53 0.20
C GLU A 274 1.52 -17.70 -1.09
N LYS A 275 0.90 -16.51 -1.14
CA LYS A 275 1.00 -15.58 -2.26
C LYS A 275 2.44 -15.16 -2.51
N GLU A 276 3.10 -14.66 -1.47
CA GLU A 276 4.48 -14.20 -1.53
C GLU A 276 5.43 -15.32 -1.95
N CYS A 277 5.24 -16.51 -1.36
CA CYS A 277 5.99 -17.71 -1.70
C CYS A 277 5.83 -18.08 -3.18
N LEU A 278 4.59 -18.14 -3.70
CA LEU A 278 4.34 -18.49 -5.10
C LEU A 278 4.85 -17.40 -6.06
N GLN A 279 4.66 -16.12 -5.74
CA GLN A 279 5.16 -15.03 -6.59
C GLN A 279 6.69 -14.96 -6.63
N THR A 280 7.36 -15.44 -5.58
CA THR A 280 8.83 -15.45 -5.51
C THR A 280 9.44 -16.71 -6.13
N CYS A 281 8.85 -17.88 -5.90
CA CYS A 281 9.49 -19.17 -6.17
C CYS A 281 8.83 -20.03 -7.25
N ARG A 282 7.61 -19.71 -7.69
CA ARG A 282 6.91 -20.51 -8.70
C ARG A 282 7.66 -20.43 -10.03
N THR A 283 7.82 -21.58 -10.68
CA THR A 283 8.41 -21.68 -12.01
C THR A 283 7.35 -22.01 -13.06
N VAL A 284 7.71 -21.90 -14.34
CA VAL A 284 6.86 -22.28 -15.48
C VAL A 284 6.39 -23.74 -15.42
N ALA A 285 7.08 -24.62 -14.67
CA ALA A 285 6.66 -25.99 -14.44
C ALA A 285 5.28 -26.09 -13.76
N ALA A 286 4.88 -25.05 -13.01
CA ALA A 286 3.57 -24.97 -12.39
C ALA A 286 2.41 -25.04 -13.40
N CYS A 287 2.61 -24.57 -14.63
CA CYS A 287 1.60 -24.62 -15.68
C CYS A 287 1.23 -26.05 -16.10
N ASN A 288 2.07 -27.05 -15.77
CA ASN A 288 1.79 -28.46 -16.07
C ASN A 288 1.12 -29.21 -14.91
N LEU A 289 0.87 -28.55 -13.77
CA LEU A 289 0.26 -29.18 -12.59
C LEU A 289 -1.28 -29.16 -12.68
N PRO A 290 -1.99 -30.11 -12.05
CA PRO A 290 -3.45 -30.11 -12.05
C PRO A 290 -4.03 -28.92 -11.28
N ILE A 291 -5.24 -28.48 -11.64
CA ILE A 291 -5.99 -27.47 -10.87
C ILE A 291 -6.50 -28.11 -9.57
N VAL A 292 -6.02 -27.65 -8.41
CA VAL A 292 -6.36 -28.25 -7.11
C VAL A 292 -7.04 -27.24 -6.19
N GLN A 293 -8.32 -27.50 -5.86
CA GLN A 293 -9.07 -26.72 -4.87
C GLN A 293 -8.49 -26.86 -3.46
N GLY A 294 -7.94 -28.02 -3.11
CA GLY A 294 -7.49 -28.33 -1.76
C GLY A 294 -8.64 -28.74 -0.83
N PRO A 295 -8.33 -29.24 0.39
CA PRO A 295 -9.34 -29.82 1.28
C PRO A 295 -10.11 -28.77 2.10
N CYS A 296 -9.62 -27.54 2.17
CA CYS A 296 -10.32 -26.46 2.85
C CYS A 296 -11.50 -25.94 2.01
N ARG A 297 -12.45 -25.25 2.66
CA ARG A 297 -13.74 -24.86 2.06
C ARG A 297 -13.93 -23.35 1.93
N ALA A 298 -12.84 -22.58 1.92
CA ALA A 298 -12.92 -21.16 1.58
C ALA A 298 -13.32 -20.99 0.10
N PHE A 299 -13.92 -19.84 -0.22
CA PHE A 299 -14.32 -19.51 -1.59
C PHE A 299 -13.40 -18.42 -2.12
N ILE A 300 -12.16 -18.78 -2.45
CA ILE A 300 -11.15 -17.84 -2.95
C ILE A 300 -11.05 -18.01 -4.46
N ARG A 301 -11.41 -16.98 -5.24
CA ARG A 301 -11.26 -17.03 -6.70
C ARG A 301 -9.83 -16.68 -7.10
N LEU A 302 -9.17 -17.62 -7.76
CA LEU A 302 -7.83 -17.47 -8.32
C LEU A 302 -7.83 -17.95 -9.78
N TRP A 303 -6.75 -17.66 -10.48
CA TRP A 303 -6.51 -18.16 -11.84
C TRP A 303 -5.64 -19.41 -11.79
N ALA A 304 -5.88 -20.36 -12.67
CA ALA A 304 -5.04 -21.52 -12.90
C ALA A 304 -4.93 -21.76 -14.41
N PHE A 305 -3.82 -22.32 -14.86
CA PHE A 305 -3.67 -22.71 -16.25
C PHE A 305 -4.28 -24.09 -16.46
N ASP A 306 -5.26 -24.18 -17.35
CA ASP A 306 -5.79 -25.44 -17.80
C ASP A 306 -4.97 -25.92 -19.00
N ALA A 307 -4.06 -26.86 -18.76
CA ALA A 307 -3.19 -27.41 -19.80
C ALA A 307 -3.93 -28.20 -20.89
N ALA A 308 -5.13 -28.73 -20.60
CA ALA A 308 -5.93 -29.42 -21.60
C ALA A 308 -6.63 -28.43 -22.54
N GLN A 309 -7.02 -27.25 -22.02
CA GLN A 309 -7.66 -26.19 -22.79
C GLN A 309 -6.66 -25.13 -23.32
N GLY A 310 -5.40 -25.17 -22.88
CA GLY A 310 -4.37 -24.20 -23.24
C GLY A 310 -4.68 -22.78 -22.79
N LYS A 311 -5.44 -22.59 -21.69
CA LYS A 311 -5.92 -21.27 -21.28
C LYS A 311 -5.92 -21.09 -19.76
N CYS A 312 -5.78 -19.83 -19.34
CA CYS A 312 -5.99 -19.44 -17.95
C CYS A 312 -7.48 -19.42 -17.62
N VAL A 313 -7.88 -20.13 -16.58
CA VAL A 313 -9.25 -20.24 -16.12
C VAL A 313 -9.37 -19.81 -14.65
N LEU A 314 -10.50 -19.20 -14.30
CA LEU A 314 -10.86 -18.96 -12.90
C LEU A 314 -11.24 -20.28 -12.24
N PHE A 315 -10.73 -20.51 -11.04
CA PHE A 315 -11.13 -21.64 -10.20
C PHE A 315 -11.29 -21.21 -8.74
N THR A 316 -11.99 -22.04 -7.96
CA THR A 316 -12.17 -21.83 -6.52
C THR A 316 -11.07 -22.56 -5.76
N TYR A 317 -10.21 -21.80 -5.10
CA TYR A 317 -9.26 -22.31 -4.13
C TYR A 317 -9.88 -22.36 -2.74
N GLY A 318 -9.74 -23.51 -2.09
CA GLY A 318 -10.28 -23.84 -0.78
C GLY A 318 -9.58 -23.12 0.39
N GLY A 319 -8.46 -22.44 0.13
CA GLY A 319 -7.72 -21.66 1.14
C GLY A 319 -6.69 -22.44 1.95
N CYS A 320 -6.40 -23.69 1.59
CA CYS A 320 -5.22 -24.39 2.09
C CYS A 320 -4.77 -25.49 1.13
N ARG A 321 -3.47 -25.80 1.16
CA ARG A 321 -2.81 -26.82 0.33
C ARG A 321 -2.96 -26.54 -1.18
N GLY A 322 -2.92 -27.59 -2.00
CA GLY A 322 -2.85 -27.45 -3.46
C GLY A 322 -1.40 -27.32 -3.93
N ASN A 323 -1.22 -26.83 -5.15
CA ASN A 323 0.08 -26.81 -5.81
C ASN A 323 0.39 -25.43 -6.41
N GLY A 324 1.45 -25.33 -7.20
CA GLY A 324 1.89 -24.09 -7.82
C GLY A 324 1.01 -23.57 -8.97
N ASN A 325 0.06 -24.34 -9.49
CA ASN A 325 -0.85 -23.89 -10.56
C ASN A 325 -1.96 -22.97 -10.02
N LYS A 326 -1.53 -21.86 -9.42
CA LYS A 326 -2.38 -20.84 -8.80
C LYS A 326 -1.76 -19.48 -9.05
N PHE A 327 -2.53 -18.57 -9.64
CA PHE A 327 -2.13 -17.22 -10.04
C PHE A 327 -3.15 -16.21 -9.51
N TYR A 328 -2.68 -15.01 -9.14
CA TYR A 328 -3.50 -13.97 -8.52
C TYR A 328 -4.13 -13.02 -9.55
N SER A 329 -3.72 -13.11 -10.82
CA SER A 329 -4.37 -12.43 -11.95
C SER A 329 -4.32 -13.27 -13.23
N GLU A 330 -5.21 -12.97 -14.17
CA GLU A 330 -5.20 -13.57 -15.50
C GLU A 330 -3.90 -13.26 -16.24
N LYS A 331 -3.46 -12.01 -16.15
CA LYS A 331 -2.22 -11.52 -16.75
C LYS A 331 -1.01 -12.32 -16.25
N GLU A 332 -0.88 -12.47 -14.94
CA GLU A 332 0.19 -13.28 -14.32
C GLU A 332 0.17 -14.73 -14.83
N CYS A 333 -1.01 -15.34 -14.95
CA CYS A 333 -1.13 -16.69 -15.49
C CYS A 333 -0.70 -16.77 -16.97
N LYS A 334 -1.14 -15.82 -17.82
CA LYS A 334 -0.78 -15.76 -19.24
C LYS A 334 0.72 -15.56 -19.43
N GLU A 335 1.33 -14.66 -18.66
CA GLU A 335 2.77 -14.37 -18.68
C GLU A 335 3.60 -15.61 -18.30
N TYR A 336 3.25 -16.30 -17.21
CA TYR A 336 3.99 -17.48 -16.76
C TYR A 336 3.83 -18.69 -17.69
N CYS A 337 2.63 -18.90 -18.25
CA CYS A 337 2.33 -20.08 -19.06
C CYS A 337 2.46 -19.85 -20.56
N GLY A 338 2.99 -18.69 -20.97
CA GLY A 338 3.31 -18.39 -22.36
C GLY A 338 2.08 -18.36 -23.28
N ILE A 339 0.92 -17.92 -22.78
CA ILE A 339 -0.26 -17.69 -23.63
C ILE A 339 -0.06 -16.35 -24.33
N PRO A 340 0.00 -16.32 -25.68
CA PRO A 340 0.05 -15.07 -26.41
C PRO A 340 -1.17 -14.20 -26.04
N GLY A 341 -0.96 -12.90 -25.86
CA GLY A 341 -2.06 -11.96 -25.70
C GLY A 341 -2.94 -11.89 -26.96
N ASP A 342 -4.15 -11.35 -26.83
CA ASP A 342 -5.04 -11.13 -27.99
C ASP A 342 -4.41 -10.18 -29.05
N GLY A 343 -3.36 -9.43 -28.70
CA GLY A 343 -2.62 -8.56 -29.64
C GLY A 343 -1.60 -9.31 -30.52
N ASP A 344 -1.33 -10.57 -30.23
CA ASP A 344 -0.29 -11.38 -30.86
C ASP A 344 -0.89 -12.20 -32.02
N GLU A 345 -2.18 -12.54 -31.90
CA GLU A 345 -2.99 -13.15 -32.98
C GLU A 345 -3.05 -12.23 -34.21
N GLU A 346 -3.08 -10.91 -34.01
CA GLU A 346 -3.10 -9.94 -35.11
C GLU A 346 -1.75 -9.91 -35.83
N LEU A 347 -0.62 -9.93 -35.11
CA LEU A 347 0.73 -10.01 -35.69
C LEU A 347 1.02 -11.35 -36.40
N LEU A 348 0.49 -12.46 -35.89
CA LEU A 348 0.63 -13.78 -36.52
C LEU A 348 -0.24 -13.94 -37.78
N ARG A 349 -1.34 -13.18 -37.92
CA ARG A 349 -2.15 -13.15 -39.15
C ARG A 349 -1.53 -12.34 -40.29
N PHE A 350 -0.62 -11.41 -40.00
CA PHE A 350 0.08 -10.61 -41.02
C PHE A 350 1.41 -11.21 -41.51
N SER A 351 1.81 -12.36 -40.97
CA SER A 351 3.08 -13.04 -41.29
C SER A 351 2.90 -14.34 -42.10
N GLY A 352 1.70 -14.58 -42.66
CA GLY A 352 1.34 -15.78 -43.44
C GLY A 352 1.06 -15.51 -44.91
#